data_AF-A0A956IW67-F1
#
_entry.id   AF-A0A956IW67-F1
#
_cell.length_a   1.000
_cell.length_b   1.000
_cell.length_c   1.000
_cell.angle_alpha   90.00
_cell.angle_beta   90.00
_cell.angle_gamma   90.00
#
_symmetry.space_group_name_H-M   'P 1'
#
loop_
_entity.id
_entity.type
_entity.pdbx_description
1 polymer ?
#
loop_
_entity_poly.entity_id
_entity_poly.type
_entity_poly.pdbx_seq_one_letter_code
_entity_poly.pdbx_strand_id
1 'polypeptide(L)'
;TTAFTALDVGDGIPRHPAALYEIAALVGIWALIAALEARVRLRDGARFKLFLAAYLALRLGVDHLKPGHAVVAGLTAIQLACVAGLVYYWRVLLRPRRELLEPEPWPTASTPTTTSP
;
A
#
# COMPACT_ATOMS: atom_id res chain seq x y z
N THR A 1 -25.70 -23.23 -10.96
CA THR A 1 -26.03 -21.91 -10.38
C THR A 1 -24.89 -20.98 -10.71
N THR A 2 -25.10 -20.15 -11.72
CA THR A 2 -24.10 -19.27 -12.33
C THR A 2 -23.74 -18.16 -11.36
N ALA A 3 -22.60 -18.32 -10.68
CA ALA A 3 -22.02 -17.22 -9.91
C ALA A 3 -21.69 -16.09 -10.91
N PHE A 4 -22.37 -14.97 -10.74
CA PHE A 4 -22.30 -13.74 -11.55
C PHE A 4 -20.86 -13.17 -11.70
N THR A 5 -19.89 -13.73 -11.00
CA THR A 5 -18.48 -13.30 -10.98
C THR A 5 -17.52 -14.23 -11.74
N ALA A 6 -18.01 -15.27 -12.41
CA ALA A 6 -17.15 -16.16 -13.22
C ALA A 6 -16.85 -15.50 -14.58
N LEU A 7 -15.64 -14.93 -14.72
CA LEU A 7 -15.12 -14.48 -16.02
C LEU A 7 -14.53 -15.69 -16.74
N ASP A 8 -15.16 -16.11 -17.83
CA ASP A 8 -14.64 -17.19 -18.69
C ASP A 8 -13.52 -16.62 -19.57
N VAL A 9 -12.28 -17.08 -19.36
CA VAL A 9 -11.10 -16.69 -20.15
C VAL A 9 -11.00 -17.55 -21.43
N GLY A 10 -12.11 -18.16 -21.86
CA GLY A 10 -12.19 -19.00 -23.06
C GLY A 10 -11.83 -20.48 -22.84
N ASP A 11 -11.71 -20.91 -21.58
CA ASP A 11 -11.31 -22.28 -21.19
C ASP A 11 -12.48 -23.11 -20.62
N GLY A 12 -13.68 -22.54 -20.45
CA GLY A 12 -14.88 -23.26 -20.02
C GLY A 12 -14.87 -23.75 -18.55
N ILE A 13 -13.90 -23.30 -17.74
CA ILE A 13 -13.80 -23.65 -16.32
C ILE A 13 -14.00 -22.39 -15.48
N PRO A 14 -15.01 -22.34 -14.58
CA PRO A 14 -15.23 -21.21 -13.67
C PRO A 14 -14.11 -21.17 -12.62
N ARG A 15 -13.06 -20.40 -12.89
CA ARG A 15 -11.99 -20.11 -11.93
C ARG A 15 -12.24 -18.72 -11.34
N HIS A 16 -11.86 -18.53 -10.07
CA HIS A 16 -11.92 -17.21 -9.44
C HIS A 16 -11.18 -16.18 -10.31
N PRO A 17 -11.79 -15.02 -10.61
CA PRO A 17 -11.19 -14.01 -11.49
C PRO A 17 -10.04 -13.31 -10.76
N ALA A 18 -8.88 -13.95 -10.73
CA ALA A 18 -7.66 -13.45 -10.07
C ALA A 18 -7.34 -12.00 -10.49
N ALA A 19 -7.55 -11.67 -11.77
CA ALA A 19 -7.37 -10.32 -12.31
C ALA A 19 -8.28 -9.26 -11.66
N LEU A 20 -9.53 -9.60 -11.33
CA LEU A 20 -10.45 -8.65 -10.69
C LEU A 20 -10.01 -8.32 -9.26
N TYR A 21 -9.50 -9.31 -8.52
CA TYR A 21 -8.94 -9.09 -7.20
C TYR A 21 -7.69 -8.20 -7.26
N GLU A 22 -6.83 -8.39 -8.27
CA GLU A 22 -5.64 -7.57 -8.45
C GLU A 22 -6.00 -6.12 -8.80
N ILE A 23 -6.98 -5.90 -9.69
CA ILE A 23 -7.49 -4.56 -10.01
C ILE A 23 -8.12 -3.92 -8.77
N ALA A 24 -8.96 -4.65 -8.03
CA ALA A 24 -9.58 -4.14 -6.80
C ALA A 24 -8.52 -3.78 -5.74
N ALA A 25 -7.47 -4.58 -5.60
CA ALA A 25 -6.35 -4.28 -4.70
C ALA A 25 -5.62 -3.00 -5.12
N LEU A 26 -5.32 -2.84 -6.42
CA LEU A 26 -4.67 -1.62 -6.94
C LEU A 26 -5.53 -0.37 -6.73
N VAL A 27 -6.84 -0.47 -6.98
CA VAL A 27 -7.79 0.62 -6.73
C VAL A 27 -7.86 0.95 -5.23
N GLY A 28 -7.84 -0.06 -4.36
CA GLY A 28 -7.79 0.13 -2.90
C GLY A 28 -6.52 0.86 -2.44
N ILE A 29 -5.36 0.52 -2.98
CA ILE A 29 -4.09 1.22 -2.69
C ILE A 29 -4.17 2.67 -3.13
N TRP A 30 -4.66 2.90 -4.36
CA TRP A 30 -4.80 4.24 -4.88
C TRP A 30 -5.72 5.10 -4.00
N ALA A 31 -6.89 4.56 -3.61
CA ALA A 31 -7.82 5.25 -2.73
C ALA A 31 -7.22 5.56 -1.36
N LEU A 32 -6.45 4.64 -0.78
CA LEU A 32 -5.77 4.84 0.51
C LEU A 32 -4.73 5.98 0.42
N ILE A 33 -3.91 5.99 -0.63
CA ILE A 33 -2.89 7.02 -0.84
C ILE A 33 -3.55 8.37 -1.11
N ALA A 34 -4.58 8.42 -1.96
CA ALA A 34 -5.32 9.63 -2.26
C ALA A 34 -5.99 10.22 -1.01
N ALA A 35 -6.59 9.38 -0.17
CA ALA A 35 -7.19 9.80 1.10
C ALA A 35 -6.14 10.35 2.08
N LEU A 36 -4.91 9.83 2.06
CA LEU A 36 -3.81 10.30 2.89
C LEU A 36 -3.26 11.64 2.38
N GLU A 37 -3.05 11.78 1.08
CA GLU A 37 -2.62 13.03 0.43
C GLU A 37 -3.62 14.17 0.65
N ALA A 38 -4.90 13.87 0.76
CA ALA A 38 -5.93 14.86 1.09
C ALA A 38 -5.79 15.44 2.51
N ARG A 39 -5.07 14.76 3.42
CA ARG A 39 -4.94 15.17 4.83
C ARG A 39 -3.54 15.64 5.21
N VAL A 40 -2.51 15.24 4.47
CA VAL A 40 -1.12 15.55 4.82
C VAL A 40 -0.27 15.81 3.58
N ARG A 41 0.72 16.70 3.70
CA ARG A 41 1.76 16.88 2.69
C ARG A 41 2.79 15.77 2.79
N LEU A 42 2.83 14.94 1.75
CA LEU A 42 3.81 13.88 1.59
C LEU A 42 5.09 14.44 1.01
N ARG A 43 6.23 14.08 1.61
CA ARG A 43 7.56 14.37 1.06
C ARG A 43 7.81 13.60 -0.24
N ASP A 44 8.72 14.10 -1.06
CA ASP A 44 9.15 13.39 -2.26
C ASP A 44 9.65 11.96 -1.94
N GLY A 45 9.15 11.00 -2.71
CA GLY A 45 9.40 9.57 -2.50
C GLY A 45 8.54 8.88 -1.43
N ALA A 46 7.78 9.62 -0.61
CA ALA A 46 6.87 9.04 0.38
C ALA A 46 5.74 8.23 -0.28
N ARG A 47 5.21 8.71 -1.42
CA ARG A 47 4.19 8.02 -2.23
C ARG A 47 4.61 6.62 -2.63
N PHE A 48 5.84 6.48 -3.13
CA PHE A 48 6.38 5.20 -3.57
C PHE A 48 6.56 4.23 -2.39
N LYS A 49 7.08 4.70 -1.25
CA LYS A 49 7.23 3.88 -0.04
C LYS A 49 5.88 3.39 0.48
N LEU A 50 4.87 4.25 0.50
CA LEU A 50 3.51 3.91 0.92
C LEU A 50 2.84 2.93 -0.04
N PHE A 51 2.95 3.18 -1.34
CA PHE A 51 2.47 2.27 -2.37
C PHE A 51 3.05 0.88 -2.20
N LEU A 52 4.37 0.78 -2.04
CA LEU A 52 5.06 -0.50 -1.93
C LEU A 52 4.68 -1.23 -0.63
N ALA A 53 4.62 -0.52 0.50
CA ALA A 53 4.19 -1.12 1.77
C ALA A 53 2.74 -1.62 1.72
N ALA A 54 1.81 -0.82 1.17
CA ALA A 54 0.41 -1.18 1.02
C ALA A 54 0.22 -2.34 0.02
N TYR A 55 0.98 -2.33 -1.08
CA TYR A 55 0.99 -3.41 -2.06
C TYR A 55 1.43 -4.73 -1.45
N LEU A 56 2.52 -4.76 -0.68
CA LEU A 56 2.99 -5.98 -0.02
C LEU A 56 1.99 -6.51 1.01
N ALA A 57 1.34 -5.62 1.76
CA ALA A 57 0.31 -6.01 2.74
C ALA A 57 -0.92 -6.61 2.06
N LEU A 58 -1.42 -5.99 1.00
CA LEU A 58 -2.55 -6.53 0.22
C LEU A 58 -2.15 -7.80 -0.52
N ARG A 59 -0.93 -7.91 -1.04
CA ARG A 59 -0.40 -9.12 -1.67
C ARG A 59 -0.43 -10.29 -0.69
N LEU A 60 -0.03 -10.06 0.56
CA LEU A 60 -0.13 -11.05 1.62
C LEU A 60 -1.60 -11.45 1.88
N GLY A 61 -2.50 -10.48 2.03
CA GLY A 61 -3.93 -10.73 2.27
C GLY A 61 -4.65 -11.47 1.13
N VAL A 62 -4.36 -11.12 -0.11
CA VAL A 62 -4.94 -11.78 -1.30
C VAL A 62 -4.34 -13.18 -1.49
N ASP A 63 -3.04 -13.37 -1.22
CA ASP A 63 -2.40 -14.69 -1.30
C ASP A 63 -2.93 -15.64 -0.21
N HIS A 64 -3.31 -15.14 0.97
CA HIS A 64 -4.01 -15.92 1.99
C HIS A 64 -5.41 -16.38 1.56
N LEU A 65 -6.09 -15.64 0.68
CA LEU A 65 -7.42 -16.01 0.18
C LEU A 65 -7.36 -17.18 -0.81
N LYS A 66 -6.21 -17.43 -1.42
CA LYS A 66 -6.00 -18.56 -2.32
C LYS A 66 -5.43 -19.75 -1.54
N PRO A 67 -6.02 -20.95 -1.63
CA PRO A 67 -5.33 -22.16 -1.17
C PRO A 67 -4.11 -22.38 -2.07
N GLY A 68 -2.95 -21.92 -1.60
CA GLY A 68 -1.66 -22.06 -2.26
C GLY A 68 -0.92 -23.32 -1.81
N HIS A 69 -0.04 -23.83 -2.66
CA HIS A 69 0.86 -24.92 -2.28
C HIS A 69 1.94 -24.36 -1.35
N ALA A 70 1.92 -24.79 -0.09
CA ALA A 70 2.92 -24.41 0.89
C ALA A 70 4.31 -24.90 0.46
N VAL A 71 5.31 -24.01 0.50
CA VAL A 71 6.68 -24.32 0.09
C VAL A 71 7.56 -24.54 1.32
N VAL A 72 7.41 -23.71 2.36
CA VAL A 72 8.14 -23.83 3.64
C VAL A 72 7.22 -23.47 4.80
N ALA A 73 7.16 -24.33 5.82
CA ALA A 73 6.42 -24.11 7.08
C ALA A 73 4.91 -23.78 6.92
N GLY A 74 4.27 -24.24 5.83
CA GLY A 74 2.87 -23.90 5.54
C GLY A 74 2.68 -22.58 4.78
N LEU A 75 3.75 -21.83 4.50
CA LEU A 75 3.71 -20.57 3.78
C LEU A 75 4.21 -20.71 2.33
N THR A 76 3.65 -19.88 1.44
CA THR A 76 4.10 -19.76 0.06
C THR A 76 5.39 -18.92 -0.01
N ALA A 77 6.20 -19.12 -1.06
CA ALA A 77 7.40 -18.28 -1.28
C ALA A 77 7.04 -16.78 -1.41
N ILE A 78 5.86 -16.48 -1.97
CA ILE A 78 5.32 -15.13 -2.10
C ILE A 78 4.99 -14.54 -0.72
N GLN A 79 4.38 -15.31 0.18
CA GLN A 79 4.12 -14.86 1.55
C GLN A 79 5.41 -14.50 2.29
N LEU A 80 6.45 -15.33 2.17
CA LEU A 80 7.76 -15.04 2.78
C LEU A 80 8.39 -13.76 2.22
N ALA A 81 8.34 -13.57 0.89
CA ALA A 81 8.83 -12.33 0.26
C ALA A 81 8.03 -11.10 0.71
N CYS A 82 6.71 -11.22 0.85
CA CYS A 82 5.85 -10.14 1.32
C CYS A 82 6.13 -9.80 2.79
N VAL A 83 6.30 -10.79 3.66
CA VAL A 83 6.67 -10.59 5.06
C VAL A 83 8.04 -9.92 5.16
N ALA A 84 9.04 -10.41 4.43
CA ALA A 84 10.38 -9.83 4.43
C ALA A 84 10.38 -8.37 3.99
N GLY A 85 9.65 -8.04 2.91
CA GLY A 85 9.53 -6.66 2.46
C GLY A 85 8.71 -5.78 3.44
N LEU A 86 7.68 -6.32 4.10
CA LEU A 86 6.93 -5.57 5.11
C LEU A 86 7.80 -5.29 6.35
N VAL A 87 8.67 -6.23 6.74
CA VAL A 87 9.68 -6.04 7.78
C VAL A 87 10.71 -4.97 7.37
N TYR A 88 11.11 -4.93 6.09
CA TYR A 88 11.98 -3.86 5.59
C TYR A 88 11.30 -2.48 5.68
N TYR A 89 10.01 -2.40 5.32
CA TYR A 89 9.21 -1.16 5.39
C TYR A 89 8.57 -0.88 6.76
N TRP A 90 8.79 -1.71 7.77
CA TRP A 90 8.26 -1.59 9.14
C TRP A 90 8.41 -0.18 9.74
N ARG A 91 9.56 0.45 9.51
CA ARG A 91 9.82 1.83 10.02
C ARG A 91 8.88 2.86 9.42
N VAL A 92 8.51 2.71 8.15
CA VAL A 92 7.55 3.59 7.47
C VAL A 92 6.15 3.42 8.05
N LEU A 93 5.77 2.17 8.40
CA LEU A 93 4.47 1.87 9.01
C LEU A 93 4.34 2.39 10.45
N LEU A 94 5.41 2.37 11.24
CA LEU A 94 5.35 2.76 12.68
C LEU A 94 5.71 4.19 12.99
N ARG A 95 6.48 4.82 12.10
CA ARG A 95 6.89 6.23 12.23
C ARG A 95 6.52 7.00 10.96
N PRO A 96 5.25 6.94 10.49
CA PRO A 96 4.83 7.57 9.25
C PRO A 96 5.07 9.08 9.29
N ARG A 97 4.83 9.72 10.44
CA ARG A 97 5.02 11.16 10.60
C ARG A 97 6.46 11.63 10.40
N ARG A 98 7.45 10.83 10.77
CA ARG A 98 8.86 11.24 10.71
C ARG A 98 9.46 11.00 9.32
N GLU A 99 9.04 9.93 8.67
CA GLU A 99 9.60 9.48 7.40
C GLU A 99 8.86 10.06 6.18
N LEU A 100 7.54 10.28 6.29
CA LEU A 100 6.67 10.60 5.15
C LEU A 100 6.25 12.08 5.12
N LEU A 101 6.16 12.75 6.26
CA LEU A 101 5.80 14.17 6.29
C LEU A 101 7.02 15.02 5.97
N GLU A 102 6.79 16.10 5.24
CA GLU A 102 7.75 17.20 5.22
C GLU A 102 7.87 17.76 6.64
N PRO A 103 9.09 18.06 7.13
CA PRO A 103 9.24 18.79 8.39
C PRO A 103 8.51 20.13 8.25
N GLU A 104 7.80 20.54 9.32
CA GLU A 104 7.20 21.87 9.40
C GLU A 104 8.26 22.91 8.98
N PRO A 105 7.88 23.94 8.21
CA PRO A 105 8.80 25.01 7.85
C PRO A 105 9.54 25.46 9.10
N TRP A 106 10.86 25.65 8.99
CA TRP A 106 11.61 26.28 10.09
C TRP A 106 10.84 27.55 10.49
N PRO A 107 10.66 27.83 11.80
CA PRO A 107 10.02 29.07 12.21
C PRO A 107 10.90 30.20 11.69
N THR A 108 10.55 30.73 10.52
CA THR A 108 11.21 31.88 9.92
C THR A 108 11.08 32.95 10.97
N ALA A 109 12.21 33.26 11.64
CA ALA A 109 12.28 34.24 12.70
C ALA A 109 11.41 35.42 12.26
N SER A 110 10.35 35.69 13.03
CA SER A 110 9.46 36.82 12.82
C SER A 110 10.32 38.00 12.43
N THR A 111 10.26 38.43 11.18
CA THR A 111 10.90 39.66 10.73
C THR A 111 10.40 40.71 11.71
N PRO A 112 11.24 41.30 12.57
CA PRO A 112 10.77 42.31 13.48
C PRO A 112 10.15 43.38 12.60
N THR A 113 8.85 43.62 12.79
CA THR A 113 8.14 44.72 12.19
C THR A 113 8.91 45.96 12.60
N THR A 114 9.71 46.51 11.69
CA THR A 114 10.34 47.82 11.85
C THR A 114 9.20 48.82 11.78
N THR A 115 8.51 49.01 12.90
CA THR A 115 7.68 50.17 13.15
C THR A 115 8.65 51.33 13.33
N SER A 116 8.95 52.01 12.23
CA SER A 116 9.72 53.27 12.27
C SER A 116 8.76 54.40 12.69
N PRO A 117 9.16 55.27 13.64
CA PRO A 117 8.38 56.44 14.05
C PRO A 117 8.36 57.55 12.98
#